data_AF-A0A0G4L5B1-F1
#
_entry.id   AF-A0A0G4L5B1-F1
#
_cell.length_a   1.000
_cell.length_b   1.000
_cell.length_c   1.000
_cell.angle_alpha   90.00
_cell.angle_beta   90.00
_cell.angle_gamma   90.00
#
_symmetry.space_group_name_H-M   'P 1'
#
loop_
_entity.id
_entity.type
_entity.pdbx_description
1 polymer ?
#
loop_
_entity_poly.entity_id
_entity_poly.type
_entity_poly.pdbx_seq_one_letter_code
_entity_poly.pdbx_strand_id
1 'polypeptide(L)'
;MDGDPKSSRRTDSDKAPKLIEYRPRSSGDDKEGANAEGQMVVFRPRGDLLLSYVDKGPDSDRGYSMKKALRHFHRERDNSSDSLGRTIEEKELWRSLRMRKNDRGEIVLFGL
;
A
#
# COMPACT_ATOMS: atom_id res chain seq x y z
N MET A 1 32.46 30.47 31.35
CA MET A 1 33.34 31.17 30.40
C MET A 1 33.92 30.10 29.46
N ASP A 2 33.09 29.33 28.76
CA ASP A 2 32.40 29.68 27.49
C ASP A 2 33.44 29.98 26.39
N GLY A 3 33.56 29.31 25.23
CA GLY A 3 32.78 28.24 24.61
C GLY A 3 33.42 27.73 23.29
N ASP A 4 32.80 26.67 22.77
CA ASP A 4 32.66 26.19 21.37
C ASP A 4 33.86 25.65 20.54
N PRO A 5 33.90 24.32 20.30
CA PRO A 5 34.45 23.76 19.07
C PRO A 5 33.37 23.69 17.96
N LYS A 6 33.71 24.23 16.79
CA LYS A 6 32.89 24.26 15.55
C LYS A 6 32.29 22.90 15.21
N SER A 7 30.96 22.82 15.29
CA SER A 7 30.14 21.72 14.78
C SER A 7 30.23 21.64 13.25
N SER A 8 30.88 20.59 12.76
CA SER A 8 30.81 20.20 11.35
C SER A 8 29.48 19.48 11.10
N ARG A 9 28.58 20.15 10.37
CA ARG A 9 27.36 19.54 9.82
C ARG A 9 27.77 18.49 8.80
N ARG A 10 27.85 17.23 9.23
CA ARG A 10 27.85 16.08 8.34
C ARG A 10 26.44 16.01 7.74
N THR A 11 26.33 16.42 6.49
CA THR A 11 25.13 16.18 5.67
C THR A 11 24.93 14.67 5.60
N ASP A 12 23.84 14.19 6.21
CA ASP A 12 23.37 12.80 6.09
C ASP A 12 23.04 12.59 4.61
N SER A 13 24.03 12.15 3.85
CA SER A 13 23.92 11.77 2.45
C SER A 13 22.86 10.69 2.34
N ASP A 14 21.87 10.93 1.47
CA ASP A 14 20.82 10.02 1.02
C ASP A 14 21.19 8.56 1.26
N LYS A 15 20.67 7.98 2.35
CA LYS A 15 20.81 6.55 2.61
C LYS A 15 19.98 5.82 1.56
N ALA A 16 20.64 5.45 0.47
CA ALA A 16 20.10 4.57 -0.54
C ALA A 16 19.47 3.33 0.15
N PRO A 17 18.27 2.91 -0.29
CA PRO A 17 17.56 1.81 0.33
C PRO A 17 18.45 0.56 0.35
N LYS A 18 18.68 0.02 1.54
CA LYS A 18 19.49 -1.18 1.72
C LYS A 18 18.73 -2.38 1.17
N LEU A 19 19.18 -2.89 0.03
CA LEU A 19 18.73 -4.15 -0.54
C LEU A 19 19.18 -5.28 0.39
N ILE A 20 18.24 -6.05 0.93
CA ILE A 20 18.52 -7.23 1.73
C ILE A 20 18.52 -8.43 0.78
N GLU A 21 19.69 -9.05 0.62
CA GLU A 21 19.82 -10.33 -0.08
C GLU A 21 19.35 -11.47 0.83
N TYR A 22 18.33 -12.22 0.40
CA TYR A 22 17.83 -13.37 1.13
C TYR A 22 18.64 -14.62 0.73
N ARG A 23 19.43 -15.16 1.66
CA ARG A 23 20.03 -16.49 1.52
C ARG A 23 19.15 -17.54 2.19
N PRO A 24 18.44 -18.40 1.43
CA PRO A 24 17.74 -19.53 2.01
C PRO A 24 18.78 -20.46 2.65
N ARG A 25 18.61 -20.72 3.94
CA ARG A 25 19.41 -21.72 4.65
C ARG A 25 19.05 -23.08 4.07
N SER A 26 20.00 -23.69 3.38
CA SER A 26 19.92 -25.04 2.85
C SER A 26 19.68 -26.03 3.99
N SER A 27 18.50 -26.64 3.99
CA SER A 27 18.23 -28.02 4.42
C SER A 27 17.01 -28.49 3.63
N GLY A 28 17.23 -29.48 2.78
CA GLY A 28 16.33 -29.87 1.71
C GLY A 28 15.03 -30.52 2.15
N ASP A 29 14.03 -30.37 1.28
CA ASP A 29 13.11 -31.43 0.88
C ASP A 29 12.50 -30.99 -0.47
N ASP A 30 12.74 -31.77 -1.51
CA ASP A 30 12.25 -31.53 -2.87
C ASP A 30 10.73 -31.64 -2.93
N LYS A 31 10.05 -30.52 -3.18
CA LYS A 31 8.74 -30.51 -3.87
C LYS A 31 8.72 -29.45 -4.95
N GLU A 32 8.78 -29.94 -6.18
CA GLU A 32 8.48 -29.24 -7.42
C GLU A 32 7.20 -28.39 -7.30
N GLY A 33 7.36 -27.10 -7.59
CA GLY A 33 6.29 -26.15 -7.79
C GLY A 33 6.88 -24.94 -8.49
N ALA A 34 6.80 -24.94 -9.82
CA ALA A 34 7.48 -24.03 -10.73
C ALA A 34 7.30 -22.53 -10.39
N ASN A 35 8.39 -21.77 -10.66
CA ASN A 35 8.50 -20.30 -10.72
C ASN A 35 8.73 -19.55 -9.40
N ALA A 36 9.88 -19.78 -8.78
CA ALA A 36 10.47 -18.87 -7.79
C ALA A 36 11.53 -17.92 -8.41
N GLU A 37 11.44 -17.64 -9.72
CA GLU A 37 12.30 -16.65 -10.38
C GLU A 37 11.65 -15.27 -10.29
N GLY A 38 12.15 -14.43 -9.39
CA GLY A 38 12.05 -12.97 -9.50
C GLY A 38 10.63 -12.42 -9.73
N GLN A 39 9.61 -12.94 -9.02
CA GLN A 39 8.26 -12.41 -9.12
C GLN A 39 8.25 -10.95 -8.63
N MET A 40 8.35 -10.01 -9.57
CA MET A 40 8.19 -8.59 -9.30
C MET A 40 6.72 -8.34 -8.96
N VAL A 41 6.41 -8.27 -7.67
CA VAL A 41 5.08 -7.83 -7.22
C VAL A 41 5.03 -6.33 -7.39
N VAL A 42 4.23 -5.85 -8.34
CA VAL A 42 3.96 -4.42 -8.48
C VAL A 42 3.30 -3.96 -7.18
N PHE A 43 4.04 -3.21 -6.37
CA PHE A 43 3.51 -2.62 -5.15
C PHE A 43 2.46 -1.58 -5.54
N ARG A 44 1.19 -1.98 -5.46
CA ARG A 44 0.05 -1.08 -5.55
C ARG A 44 -0.34 -0.70 -4.12
N PRO A 45 -0.28 0.58 -3.74
CA PRO A 45 -0.88 1.05 -2.50
C PRO A 45 -2.33 0.56 -2.39
N ARG A 46 -2.75 0.18 -1.18
CA ARG A 46 -4.08 -0.42 -0.96
C ARG A 46 -5.21 0.52 -1.39
N GLY A 47 -5.03 1.82 -1.15
CA GLY A 47 -5.94 2.88 -1.60
C GLY A 47 -6.09 2.89 -3.11
N ASP A 48 -4.99 2.85 -3.86
CA ASP A 48 -5.01 2.83 -5.33
C ASP A 48 -5.71 1.58 -5.87
N LEU A 49 -5.53 0.44 -5.22
CA LEU A 49 -6.22 -0.79 -5.59
C LEU A 49 -7.74 -0.64 -5.37
N LEU A 50 -8.18 -0.12 -4.23
CA LEU A 50 -9.61 0.16 -3.98
C LEU A 50 -10.18 1.11 -5.03
N LEU A 51 -9.48 2.20 -5.33
CA LEU A 51 -9.91 3.20 -6.29
C LEU A 51 -9.95 2.66 -7.71
N SER A 52 -9.11 1.68 -8.06
CA SER A 52 -9.14 1.01 -9.37
C SER A 52 -10.45 0.23 -9.63
N TYR A 53 -11.18 -0.15 -8.58
CA TYR A 53 -12.49 -0.83 -8.71
C TYR A 53 -13.66 0.13 -8.82
N VAL A 54 -13.41 1.44 -8.76
CA VAL A 54 -14.43 2.46 -8.93
C VAL A 54 -14.58 2.75 -10.42
N ASP A 55 -15.66 2.23 -11.00
CA ASP A 55 -16.02 2.38 -12.42
C ASP A 55 -16.61 3.76 -12.76
N LYS A 56 -17.05 4.50 -11.74
CA LYS A 56 -17.69 5.81 -11.86
C LYS A 56 -16.76 6.93 -11.43
N GLY A 57 -16.46 7.83 -12.37
CA GLY A 57 -15.68 9.03 -12.11
C GLY A 57 -16.42 10.09 -11.30
N PRO A 58 -15.72 11.19 -10.95
CA PRO A 58 -16.30 12.34 -10.24
C PRO A 58 -17.45 13.00 -11.02
N ASP A 59 -17.49 12.81 -12.35
CA ASP A 59 -18.53 13.33 -13.23
C ASP A 59 -19.85 12.53 -13.18
N SER A 60 -19.89 11.43 -12.43
CA SER A 60 -21.10 10.63 -12.29
C SER A 60 -22.16 11.38 -11.48
N ASP A 61 -23.36 11.55 -12.05
CA ASP A 61 -24.51 12.19 -11.38
C ASP A 61 -24.81 11.59 -10.00
N ARG A 62 -24.61 10.28 -9.89
CA ARG A 62 -24.73 9.51 -8.64
C ARG A 62 -23.35 8.97 -8.30
N GLY A 63 -22.80 9.37 -7.15
CA GLY A 63 -21.52 8.87 -6.65
C GLY A 63 -21.47 7.34 -6.50
N TYR A 64 -20.28 6.81 -6.21
CA TYR A 64 -20.07 5.38 -6.05
C TYR A 64 -20.30 4.93 -4.59
N SER A 65 -20.95 3.77 -4.40
CA SER A 65 -21.18 3.22 -3.06
C SER A 65 -19.89 2.63 -2.49
N MET A 66 -19.41 3.18 -1.38
CA MET A 66 -18.23 2.65 -0.67
C MET A 66 -18.41 1.18 -0.28
N LYS A 67 -19.61 0.78 0.15
CA LYS A 67 -19.91 -0.64 0.45
C LYS A 67 -19.69 -1.55 -0.75
N LYS A 68 -19.96 -1.05 -1.97
CA LYS A 68 -19.71 -1.78 -3.21
C LYS A 68 -18.21 -1.86 -3.52
N ALA A 69 -17.46 -0.76 -3.36
CA ALA A 69 -16.01 -0.75 -3.51
C ALA A 69 -15.32 -1.74 -2.56
N LEU A 70 -15.67 -1.69 -1.26
CA LEU A 70 -15.12 -2.56 -0.24
C LEU A 70 -15.43 -4.04 -0.49
N ARG A 71 -16.65 -4.37 -0.93
CA ARG A 71 -16.99 -5.75 -1.31
C ARG A 71 -16.08 -6.28 -2.42
N HIS A 72 -15.78 -5.46 -3.43
CA HIS A 72 -14.89 -5.86 -4.51
C HIS A 72 -13.45 -6.02 -4.00
N PHE A 73 -12.98 -5.04 -3.23
CA PHE A 73 -11.64 -5.04 -2.64
C PHE A 73 -11.40 -6.28 -1.75
N HIS A 74 -12.33 -6.60 -0.85
CA HIS A 74 -12.21 -7.76 0.02
C HIS A 74 -12.25 -9.08 -0.75
N ARG A 75 -13.09 -9.20 -1.78
CA ARG A 75 -13.13 -10.42 -2.60
C ARG A 75 -11.78 -10.68 -3.28
N GLU A 76 -11.18 -9.66 -3.88
CA GLU A 76 -9.87 -9.82 -4.56
C GLU A 76 -8.73 -10.08 -3.55
N ARG A 77 -8.83 -9.55 -2.33
CA ARG A 77 -7.88 -9.83 -1.25
C ARG A 77 -8.02 -11.23 -0.67
N ASP A 78 -9.23 -11.71 -0.45
CA ASP A 78 -9.48 -13.09 -0.01
C ASP A 78 -8.98 -14.11 -1.06
N ASN A 79 -9.01 -13.74 -2.36
CA ASN A 79 -8.46 -14.54 -3.45
C ASN A 79 -6.91 -14.46 -3.57
N SER A 80 -6.28 -13.50 -2.89
CA SER A 80 -4.83 -13.31 -2.91
C SER A 80 -4.20 -14.00 -1.70
N SER A 81 -3.17 -14.82 -1.91
CA SER A 81 -2.49 -15.55 -0.81
C SER A 81 -1.72 -14.65 0.19
N ASP A 82 -1.69 -13.33 -0.04
CA ASP A 82 -1.02 -12.30 0.75
C ASP A 82 -2.02 -11.43 1.55
N SER A 83 -3.05 -12.08 2.10
CA SER A 83 -4.07 -11.39 2.92
C SER A 83 -3.57 -11.23 4.35
N LEU A 84 -3.39 -9.98 4.80
CA LEU A 84 -3.35 -9.70 6.24
C LEU A 84 -4.76 -9.94 6.82
N GLY A 85 -4.88 -10.19 8.12
CA GLY A 85 -6.20 -10.32 8.75
C GLY A 85 -7.10 -9.12 8.41
N ARG A 86 -8.37 -9.35 8.07
CA ARG A 86 -9.32 -8.35 7.51
C ARG A 86 -9.27 -6.98 8.21
N THR A 87 -9.25 -6.96 9.53
CA THR A 87 -9.20 -5.73 10.33
C THR A 87 -7.91 -4.93 10.11
N ILE A 88 -6.78 -5.61 9.96
CA ILE A 88 -5.48 -4.98 9.71
C ILE A 88 -5.47 -4.42 8.28
N GLU A 89 -5.98 -5.17 7.31
CA GLU A 89 -6.09 -4.68 5.92
C GLU A 89 -6.95 -3.44 5.81
N GLU A 90 -8.13 -3.43 6.45
CA GLU A 90 -8.99 -2.26 6.46
C GLU A 90 -8.27 -1.06 7.12
N LYS A 91 -7.58 -1.28 8.24
CA LYS A 91 -6.82 -0.22 8.91
C LYS A 91 -5.76 0.38 8.00
N GLU A 92 -5.02 -0.46 7.29
CA GLU A 92 -3.99 -0.03 6.34
C GLU A 92 -4.60 0.64 5.10
N LEU A 93 -5.75 0.15 4.62
CA LEU A 93 -6.50 0.78 3.54
C LEU A 93 -6.91 2.21 3.92
N TRP A 94 -7.52 2.39 5.09
CA TRP A 94 -7.93 3.71 5.56
C TRP A 94 -6.75 4.66 5.79
N ARG A 95 -5.58 4.14 6.17
CA ARG A 95 -4.35 4.94 6.27
C ARG A 95 -3.85 5.45 4.92
N SER A 96 -4.16 4.74 3.84
CA SER A 96 -3.77 5.11 2.47
C SER A 96 -4.78 6.04 1.78
N LEU A 97 -5.85 6.45 2.46
CA LEU A 97 -6.91 7.27 1.89
C LEU A 97 -7.05 8.61 2.61
N ARG A 98 -7.39 9.65 1.84
CA ARG A 98 -7.82 10.96 2.32
C ARG A 98 -9.26 11.21 1.94
N MET A 99 -9.98 11.92 2.79
CA MET A 99 -11.41 12.20 2.63
C MET A 99 -11.65 13.72 2.67
N ARG A 100 -12.50 14.21 1.78
CA ARG A 100 -12.98 15.60 1.77
C ARG A 100 -14.48 15.62 1.49
N LYS A 101 -15.20 16.59 2.06
CA LYS A 101 -16.59 16.85 1.69
C LYS A 101 -16.64 17.92 0.59
N ASN A 102 -17.39 17.69 -0.48
CA ASN A 102 -17.60 18.68 -1.54
C ASN A 102 -18.84 19.57 -1.25
N ASP A 103 -19.08 20.56 -2.10
CA ASP A 103 -20.17 21.53 -1.94
C ASP A 103 -21.56 20.90 -2.12
N ARG A 104 -21.64 19.75 -2.82
CA ARG A 104 -22.85 18.93 -2.96
C ARG A 104 -23.13 18.06 -1.73
N GLY A 105 -22.21 18.05 -0.76
CA GLY A 105 -22.31 17.27 0.47
C GLY A 105 -21.79 15.83 0.36
N GLU A 106 -21.21 15.45 -0.77
CA GLU A 106 -20.64 14.12 -1.04
C GLU A 106 -19.25 13.99 -0.41
N ILE A 107 -18.88 12.75 -0.06
CA ILE A 107 -17.53 12.42 0.41
C ILE A 107 -16.67 12.02 -0.79
N VAL A 108 -15.60 12.76 -1.01
CA VAL A 108 -14.59 12.52 -2.03
C VAL A 108 -13.38 11.86 -1.39
N LEU A 109 -12.88 10.79 -2.02
CA LEU A 109 -11.74 10.02 -1.56
C LEU A 109 -10.55 10.23 -2.51
N PHE A 110 -9.36 10.29 -1.93
CA PHE A 110 -8.10 10.42 -2.66
C PHE A 110 -7.10 9.40 -2.12
N GLY A 111 -6.27 8.84 -3.00
CA GLY A 111 -5.05 8.14 -2.58
C GLY A 111 -4.03 9.11 -1.99
N LEU A 112 -3.08 8.57 -1.23
CA LEU A 112 -1.93 9.31 -0.69
C LEU A 112 -0.80 9.44 -1.72
#